data_AF-A0A1V4ZYA3-F1
#
_entry.id   AF-A0A1V4ZYA3-F1
#
_cell.length_a   1.000
_cell.length_b   1.000
_cell.length_c   1.000
_cell.angle_alpha   90.00
_cell.angle_beta   90.00
_cell.angle_gamma   90.00
#
_symmetry.space_group_name_H-M   'P 1'
#
loop_
_entity.id
_entity.type
_entity.pdbx_description
1 polymer ?
#
loop_
_entity_poly.entity_id
_entity_poly.type
_entity_poly.pdbx_seq_one_letter_code
_entity_poly.pdbx_strand_id
1 'polypeptide(L)' 'MGIADFVAAMTPVIPFAFLPPEMTKIACVAGTATLLFLRGIARARPGKRPVVRTVLETMAIATAPGVAGLGVGLLIT' A
#
# COMPACT_ATOMS: atom_id res chain seq x y z
N MET A 1 -5.95 11.18 12.97
CA MET A 1 -4.67 10.67 12.43
C MET A 1 -4.39 9.27 12.97
N GLY A 2 -4.08 9.09 14.26
CA GLY A 2 -3.63 7.80 14.81
C GLY A 2 -4.41 6.51 14.43
N ILE A 3 -5.75 6.52 14.50
CA ILE A 3 -6.54 5.30 14.23
C ILE A 3 -6.49 4.89 12.76
N ALA A 4 -6.59 5.85 11.84
CA ALA A 4 -6.57 5.56 10.40
C ALA A 4 -5.20 5.06 9.95
N ASP A 5 -4.12 5.65 10.49
CA ASP A 5 -2.75 5.22 10.21
C ASP A 5 -2.47 3.83 10.82
N PHE A 6 -3.00 3.54 12.01
CA PHE A 6 -2.93 2.22 12.63
C PHE A 6 -3.66 1.15 11.81
N VAL A 7 -4.90 1.40 11.39
CA VAL A 7 -5.67 0.47 10.56
C VAL A 7 -4.97 0.24 9.22
N ALA A 8 -4.43 1.29 8.60
CA ALA A 8 -3.66 1.17 7.37
C ALA A 8 -2.38 0.33 7.56
N ALA A 9 -1.67 0.51 8.67
CA ALA A 9 -0.49 -0.28 9.02
C ALA A 9 -0.83 -1.76 9.31
N MET A 10 -1.99 -2.03 9.91
CA MET A 10 -2.45 -3.38 10.20
C MET A 10 -2.96 -4.14 8.98
N THR A 11 -3.45 -3.45 7.95
CA THR A 11 -4.05 -4.11 6.78
C THR A 11 -3.12 -5.14 6.10
N PRO A 12 -1.84 -4.85 5.82
CA PRO A 12 -0.93 -5.86 5.28
C PRO A 12 -0.46 -6.88 6.33
N VAL A 13 -0.76 -6.73 7.62
CA VAL A 13 -0.38 -7.71 8.66
C VAL A 13 -1.45 -8.77 8.82
N ILE A 14 -2.72 -8.41 8.62
CA ILE A 14 -3.86 -9.32 8.77
C ILE A 14 -3.69 -10.62 7.96
N PRO A 15 -3.29 -10.61 6.67
CA PRO A 15 -3.12 -11.84 5.90
C PRO A 15 -2.08 -12.79 6.49
N PHE A 16 -1.02 -12.28 7.16
CA PHE A 16 -0.01 -13.11 7.81
C PHE A 16 -0.54 -13.94 8.97
N ALA A 17 -1.66 -13.54 9.58
CA ALA A 17 -2.29 -14.31 10.65
C ALA A 17 -3.10 -15.51 10.13
N PHE A 18 -3.52 -15.50 8.86
CA PHE A 18 -4.50 -16.45 8.34
C PHE A 18 -4.02 -17.27 7.13
N LEU A 19 -2.97 -16.83 6.41
CA LEU A 19 -2.51 -17.49 5.18
C LEU A 19 -1.08 -18.05 5.31
N PRO A 20 -0.75 -19.12 4.56
CA PRO A 20 0.61 -19.61 4.42
C PRO A 20 1.54 -18.55 3.82
N PRO A 21 2.82 -18.51 4.22
CA PRO A 21 3.75 -17.43 3.89
C PRO A 21 3.93 -17.15 2.38
N GLU A 22 3.74 -18.17 1.53
CA GLU A 22 3.79 -18.04 0.07
C GLU A 22 2.60 -17.24 -0.47
N MET A 23 1.39 -17.55 -0.02
CA MET A 23 0.16 -16.85 -0.41
C MET A 23 0.08 -15.46 0.20
N THR A 24 0.60 -15.30 1.42
CA THR A 24 0.51 -14.05 2.18
C THR A 24 1.21 -12.90 1.49
N LYS A 25 2.39 -13.12 0.88
CA LYS A 25 3.12 -12.07 0.14
C LYS A 25 2.25 -11.47 -0.96
N ILE A 26 1.59 -12.32 -1.73
CA ILE A 26 0.72 -11.90 -2.85
C ILE A 26 -0.51 -11.17 -2.30
N ALA A 27 -1.15 -11.72 -1.26
CA ALA A 27 -2.31 -11.11 -0.63
C ALA A 27 -2.01 -9.72 -0.06
N CYS A 28 -0.84 -9.53 0.57
CA CYS A 28 -0.42 -8.23 1.08
C CYS A 28 -0.15 -7.23 -0.03
N VAL A 29 0.61 -7.61 -1.05
CA VAL A 29 0.90 -6.71 -2.19
C VAL A 29 -0.38 -6.32 -2.92
N ALA A 30 -1.24 -7.29 -3.24
CA ALA A 30 -2.50 -7.03 -3.93
C ALA A 30 -3.47 -6.21 -3.08
N GLY A 31 -3.58 -6.51 -1.78
CA GLY A 31 -4.41 -5.75 -0.84
C GLY A 31 -3.95 -4.31 -0.69
N THR A 32 -2.64 -4.09 -0.46
CA THR A 32 -2.07 -2.75 -0.33
C THR A 32 -2.21 -1.96 -1.64
N ALA A 33 -1.94 -2.57 -2.80
CA ALA A 33 -2.13 -1.93 -4.09
C ALA A 33 -3.60 -1.50 -4.30
N THR A 34 -4.55 -2.37 -3.97
CA THR A 34 -5.99 -2.07 -4.06
C THR A 34 -6.39 -0.90 -3.16
N LEU A 35 -5.90 -0.88 -1.91
CA LEU A 35 -6.16 0.22 -0.99
C LEU A 35 -5.56 1.54 -1.46
N LEU A 36 -4.32 1.52 -1.99
CA LEU A 36 -3.68 2.72 -2.54
C LEU A 36 -4.43 3.24 -3.77
N PHE A 37 -4.94 2.33 -4.61
CA PHE A 37 -5.75 2.69 -5.77
C PHE A 37 -7.04 3.38 -5.35
N LEU A 38 -7.80 2.77 -4.44
CA LEU A 38 -9.02 3.34 -3.86
C LEU A 38 -8.75 4.67 -3.17
N ARG A 39 -7.64 4.79 -2.42
CA ARG A 39 -7.24 6.04 -1.77
C ARG A 39 -6.91 7.12 -2.78
N GLY A 40 -6.24 6.81 -3.89
CA GLY A 40 -5.96 7.74 -4.97
C GLY A 40 -7.24 8.27 -5.62
N ILE A 41 -8.23 7.39 -5.87
CA ILE A 41 -9.55 7.78 -6.39
C ILE A 41 -10.27 8.68 -5.38
N ALA A 42 -10.30 8.27 -4.12
CA ALA A 42 -10.94 9.02 -3.05
C ALA A 42 -10.29 10.41 -2.87
N ARG A 43 -8.98 10.54 -3.12
CA ARG A 43 -8.28 11.83 -3.09
C ARG A 43 -8.55 12.71 -4.31
N ALA A 44 -8.76 12.10 -5.48
CA ALA A 44 -8.98 12.83 -6.73
C ALA A 44 -10.35 13.51 -6.79
N ARG A 45 -11.40 12.86 -6.25
CA ARG A 45 -12.79 13.35 -6.33
C ARG A 45 -13.02 14.71 -5.63
N PRO A 46 -12.62 14.93 -4.36
CA PRO A 46 -12.84 16.21 -3.69
C PRO A 46 -12.01 17.35 -4.30
N GLY A 47 -10.83 17.02 -4.85
CA GLY A 47 -9.92 18.00 -5.43
C GLY A 47 -10.21 18.36 -6.90
N LYS A 48 -11.21 17.74 -7.55
CA LYS A 48 -11.46 17.84 -9.00
C LYS A 48 -10.20 17.64 -9.84
N ARG A 49 -9.29 16.78 -9.39
CA ARG A 49 -8.00 16.51 -10.05
C ARG A 49 -8.16 15.34 -11.02
N PRO A 50 -7.34 15.27 -12.09
CA PRO A 50 -7.33 14.12 -12.99
C PRO A 50 -7.06 12.82 -12.21
N VAL A 51 -8.07 11.94 -12.16
CA VAL A 51 -8.09 10.73 -11.31
C VAL A 51 -6.90 9.83 -11.61
N VAL A 52 -6.65 9.54 -12.89
CA VAL A 52 -5.55 8.69 -13.33
C VAL A 52 -4.21 9.22 -12.84
N ARG A 53 -3.96 10.52 -12.99
CA ARG A 53 -2.72 11.15 -12.54
C ARG A 53 -2.58 11.09 -11.02
N THR A 54 -3.63 11.41 -10.28
CA THR A 54 -3.60 11.39 -8.81
C THR A 54 -3.40 9.97 -8.25
N VAL A 55 -4.01 8.97 -8.89
CA VAL A 55 -3.79 7.56 -8.53
C VAL A 55 -2.35 7.15 -8.80
N LEU A 56 -1.79 7.48 -9.98
CA LEU A 56 -0.40 7.19 -10.30
C LEU A 56 0.59 7.88 -9.37
N GLU A 57 0.37 9.16 -9.05
CA GLU A 57 1.17 9.88 -8.05
C GLU A 57 1.09 9.22 -6.67
N THR A 58 -0.12 8.84 -6.23
CA THR A 58 -0.33 8.18 -4.93
C THR A 58 0.36 6.82 -4.88
N MET A 59 0.27 6.04 -5.95
CA MET A 59 0.97 4.77 -6.10
C MET A 59 2.47 4.98 -6.07
N ALA A 60 3.02 5.86 -6.92
CA ALA A 60 4.45 6.11 -7.01
C ALA A 60 5.08 6.52 -5.66
N ILE A 61 4.41 7.42 -4.92
CA ILE A 61 4.87 7.87 -3.60
C ILE A 61 4.84 6.72 -2.59
N ALA A 62 3.83 5.85 -2.65
CA ALA A 62 3.71 4.72 -1.73
C ALA A 62 4.64 3.54 -2.09
N THR A 63 4.92 3.32 -3.37
CA THR A 63 5.82 2.26 -3.83
C THR A 63 7.28 2.56 -3.50
N ALA A 64 7.71 3.83 -3.57
CA ALA A 64 9.08 4.24 -3.28
C ALA A 64 9.64 3.72 -1.93
N PRO A 65 8.98 3.94 -0.77
CA PRO A 65 9.44 3.41 0.51
C PRO A 65 9.34 1.88 0.57
N GLY A 66 8.39 1.25 -0.13
CA GLY A 66 8.31 -0.21 -0.23
C GLY A 66 9.52 -0.82 -0.94
N VAL A 67 9.97 -0.21 -2.04
CA VAL A 67 11.19 -0.60 -2.77
C VAL A 67 12.44 -0.32 -1.94
N ALA A 68 12.50 0.82 -1.25
CA ALA A 68 13.61 1.12 -0.35
C ALA A 68 13.71 0.09 0.78
N GLY A 69 12.58 -0.30 1.40
CA GLY A 69 12.52 -1.34 2.42
C GLY A 69 12.98 -2.71 1.92
N LEU A 70 12.60 -3.09 0.69
CA LEU A 70 13.11 -4.30 0.04
C LEU A 70 14.62 -4.25 -0.18
N GLY A 71 15.13 -3.13 -0.69
CA GLY A 71 16.57 -2.94 -0.92
C GLY A 71 17.38 -3.02 0.38
N VAL A 72 16.86 -2.43 1.46
CA VAL A 72 17.45 -2.54 2.80
C VAL A 72 17.40 -3.99 3.28
N GLY A 73 16.26 -4.67 3.19
CA GLY A 73 16.15 -6.08 3.58
C GLY A 73 17.15 -7.00 2.87
N LEU A 74 17.38 -6.78 1.57
CA LEU A 74 18.35 -7.52 0.77
C LEU A 74 19.82 -7.17 1.09
N LEU A 75 20.09 -6.00 1.67
CA LEU A 75 21.45 -5.60 2.05
C LEU A 75 21.86 -6.20 3.41
N ILE A 76 20.91 -6.37 4.32
CA ILE A 76 21.16 -6.86 5.68
C ILE A 76 21.09 -8.39 5.77
N THR A 77 20.40 -9.03 4.82
CA THR A 77 20.28 -10.50 4.71
C THR A 77 21.42 -11.06 3.86
#